data_AF-A0A357Z6Z8-F1
#
_entry.id   AF-A0A357Z6Z8-F1
#
_cell.length_a   1.000
_cell.length_b   1.000
_cell.length_c   1.000
_cell.angle_alpha   90.00
_cell.angle_beta   90.00
_cell.angle_gamma   90.00
#
_symmetry.space_group_name_H-M   'P 1'
#
loop_
_entity.id
_entity.type
_entity.pdbx_description
1 polymer ?
#
loop_
_entity_poly.entity_id
_entity_poly.type
_entity_poly.pdbx_seq_one_letter_code
_entity_poly.pdbx_strand_id
1 'polypeptide(L)'
;EARGYQNIHLLGNSLGGHVGLVYILKHPEKIKSLILTGSSGLYENAMGDTYPKRGDYEYIKNKTAQTFYDPNVATKELVDEVFEITCNRLKVIKVLALAKSAIRNNLGAELNEIKQPTLLIWGKNDCVTPPLVGEAFNKLIPNSQLHFIDKCGHAPMMEVPDEFNAILEKFLTELPK
;
A
#
# COMPACT_ATOMS: atom_id res chain seq x y z
N GLU A 1 0.16 14.55 -15.31
CA GLU A 1 -0.29 15.55 -16.32
C GLU A 1 0.85 16.42 -16.82
N ALA A 2 1.56 17.15 -15.94
CA ALA A 2 2.69 18.00 -16.34
C ALA A 2 3.79 17.29 -17.18
N ARG A 3 4.02 15.99 -16.96
CA ARG A 3 4.99 15.17 -17.71
C ARG A 3 4.42 14.48 -18.96
N GLY A 4 3.11 14.55 -19.20
CA GLY A 4 2.48 13.95 -20.38
C GLY A 4 2.48 12.43 -20.48
N TYR A 5 2.86 11.69 -19.43
CA TYR A 5 2.91 10.22 -19.46
C TYR A 5 1.55 9.57 -19.76
N GLN A 6 1.60 8.51 -20.58
CA GLN A 6 0.48 7.66 -20.99
C GLN A 6 0.88 6.20 -20.79
N ASN A 7 -0.10 5.29 -20.77
CA ASN A 7 0.11 3.85 -20.62
C ASN A 7 0.98 3.49 -19.40
N ILE A 8 0.66 4.10 -18.25
CA ILE A 8 1.46 4.01 -17.03
C ILE A 8 1.20 2.68 -16.31
N HIS A 9 2.26 2.03 -15.84
CA HIS A 9 2.15 0.99 -14.81
C HIS A 9 2.15 1.67 -13.44
N LEU A 10 1.02 1.63 -12.73
CA LEU A 10 0.85 2.34 -11.46
C LEU A 10 1.01 1.38 -10.30
N LEU A 11 2.00 1.62 -9.43
CA LEU A 11 2.28 0.82 -8.24
C LEU A 11 2.03 1.66 -6.98
N GLY A 12 1.29 1.11 -6.03
CA GLY A 12 1.07 1.74 -4.72
C GLY A 12 1.07 0.75 -3.55
N ASN A 13 1.80 1.09 -2.49
CA ASN A 13 1.71 0.41 -1.19
C ASN A 13 0.82 1.20 -0.22
N SER A 14 0.02 0.50 0.59
CA SER A 14 -0.72 1.13 1.70
C SER A 14 -1.56 2.35 1.24
N LEU A 15 -1.41 3.51 1.89
CA LEU A 15 -2.04 4.77 1.48
C LEU A 15 -1.71 5.18 0.04
N GLY A 16 -0.50 4.86 -0.45
CA GLY A 16 -0.13 5.07 -1.86
C GLY A 16 -0.98 4.24 -2.83
N GLY A 17 -1.39 3.04 -2.41
CA GLY A 17 -2.36 2.23 -3.12
C GLY A 17 -3.75 2.89 -3.18
N HIS A 18 -4.24 3.45 -2.07
CA HIS A 18 -5.49 4.22 -2.07
C HIS A 18 -5.44 5.44 -2.99
N VAL A 19 -4.34 6.19 -2.96
CA VAL A 19 -4.15 7.31 -3.91
C VAL A 19 -4.16 6.81 -5.35
N GLY A 20 -3.53 5.66 -5.61
CA GLY A 20 -3.55 5.01 -6.91
C GLY A 20 -4.95 4.60 -7.37
N LEU A 21 -5.77 4.05 -6.47
CA LEU A 21 -7.18 3.71 -6.72
C LEU A 21 -8.01 4.94 -7.08
N VAL A 22 -7.90 6.02 -6.30
CA VAL A 22 -8.59 7.28 -6.62
C VAL A 22 -8.15 7.84 -7.98
N TYR A 23 -6.87 7.68 -8.33
CA TYR A 23 -6.33 8.15 -9.59
C TYR A 23 -6.86 7.35 -10.78
N ILE A 24 -6.79 6.01 -10.73
CA ILE A 24 -7.22 5.15 -11.84
C ILE A 24 -8.73 5.23 -12.10
N LEU A 25 -9.54 5.41 -11.06
CA LEU A 25 -11.00 5.61 -11.21
C LEU A 25 -11.33 6.92 -11.95
N LYS A 26 -10.48 7.95 -11.82
CA LYS A 26 -10.67 9.24 -12.51
C LYS A 26 -10.02 9.32 -13.88
N HIS A 27 -8.95 8.56 -14.09
CA HIS A 27 -8.13 8.61 -15.31
C HIS A 27 -7.78 7.20 -15.81
N PRO A 28 -8.78 6.32 -16.04
CA PRO A 28 -8.53 4.94 -16.42
C PRO A 28 -7.76 4.83 -17.75
N GLU A 29 -7.94 5.79 -18.65
CA GLU A 29 -7.30 5.84 -19.97
C GLU A 29 -5.78 6.01 -19.91
N LYS A 30 -5.24 6.52 -18.80
CA LYS A 30 -3.80 6.76 -18.64
C LYS A 30 -3.04 5.56 -18.07
N ILE A 31 -3.76 4.59 -17.50
CA ILE A 31 -3.17 3.48 -16.76
C ILE A 31 -3.22 2.21 -17.59
N LYS A 32 -2.05 1.60 -17.83
CA LYS A 32 -1.92 0.32 -18.51
C LYS A 32 -2.14 -0.86 -17.55
N SER A 33 -1.61 -0.77 -16.33
CA SER A 33 -1.81 -1.79 -15.30
C SER A 33 -1.72 -1.18 -13.90
N LEU A 34 -2.34 -1.86 -12.94
CA LEU A 34 -2.32 -1.48 -11.54
C LEU A 34 -1.59 -2.54 -10.71
N ILE A 35 -0.75 -2.12 -9.78
CA ILE A 35 -0.05 -2.98 -8.83
C ILE A 35 -0.33 -2.45 -7.43
N LEU A 36 -0.95 -3.26 -6.59
CA LEU A 36 -1.27 -2.92 -5.21
C LEU A 36 -0.59 -3.88 -4.25
N THR A 37 0.00 -3.35 -3.19
CA THR A 37 0.61 -4.16 -2.15
C THR A 37 0.28 -3.62 -0.77
N GLY A 38 -0.32 -4.43 0.11
CA GLY A 38 -0.79 -3.94 1.42
C GLY A 38 -1.75 -2.74 1.32
N SER A 39 -2.48 -2.57 0.21
CA SER A 39 -3.20 -1.33 -0.12
C SER A 39 -4.35 -1.02 0.84
N SER A 40 -4.46 0.28 1.14
CA SER A 40 -5.64 0.93 1.71
C SER A 40 -6.80 1.00 0.71
N GLY A 41 -8.04 1.21 1.20
CA GLY A 41 -9.21 1.54 0.35
C GLY A 41 -10.48 0.73 0.60
N LEU A 42 -10.43 -0.31 1.43
CA LEU A 42 -11.60 -1.07 1.89
C LEU A 42 -11.76 -0.91 3.41
N TYR A 43 -11.11 -1.78 4.17
CA TYR A 43 -11.06 -1.77 5.62
C TYR A 43 -9.63 -2.09 6.05
N GLU A 44 -9.25 -1.57 7.21
CA GLU A 44 -7.91 -1.70 7.79
C GLU A 44 -8.10 -2.03 9.26
N ASN A 45 -7.20 -2.84 9.83
CA ASN A 45 -7.15 -2.95 11.28
C ASN A 45 -6.84 -1.57 11.82
N ALA A 46 -7.68 -1.06 12.71
CA ALA A 46 -7.72 0.33 13.11
C ALA A 46 -6.30 0.91 13.32
N MET A 47 -5.80 1.61 12.31
CA MET A 47 -4.64 2.51 12.39
C MET A 47 -4.97 3.75 13.26
N GLY A 48 -6.08 3.69 14.02
CA GLY A 48 -6.83 4.82 14.57
C GLY A 48 -6.98 4.86 16.09
N ASP A 49 -6.59 3.83 16.86
CA ASP A 49 -6.77 3.87 18.32
C ASP A 49 -5.64 4.61 19.06
N THR A 50 -4.56 4.97 18.37
CA THR A 50 -3.43 5.67 18.99
C THR A 50 -2.90 6.76 18.08
N TYR A 51 -3.15 8.01 18.47
CA TYR A 51 -2.42 9.15 17.92
C TYR A 51 -0.91 8.90 18.06
N PRO A 52 -0.09 9.25 17.06
CA PRO A 52 1.36 9.18 17.21
C PRO A 52 1.74 9.95 18.48
N LYS A 53 2.35 9.27 19.45
CA LYS A 53 2.91 9.92 20.64
C LYS A 53 4.13 10.71 20.18
N ARG A 54 3.90 11.94 19.72
CA ARG A 54 4.94 12.81 19.18
C ARG A 54 6.08 12.93 20.19
N GLY A 55 7.31 12.69 19.75
CA GLY A 55 8.51 12.74 20.58
C GLY A 55 8.82 11.46 21.36
N ASP A 56 8.01 10.41 21.26
CA ASP A 56 8.27 9.11 21.89
C ASP A 56 8.96 8.15 20.89
N TYR A 57 10.29 8.09 20.95
CA TYR A 57 11.10 7.30 20.02
C TYR A 57 10.84 5.80 20.15
N GLU A 58 10.72 5.28 21.37
CA GLU A 58 10.46 3.85 21.59
C GLU A 58 9.08 3.45 21.07
N TYR A 59 8.08 4.32 21.23
CA TYR A 59 6.77 4.10 20.61
C TYR A 59 6.87 4.03 19.08
N ILE A 60 7.59 4.96 18.44
CA ILE A 60 7.78 4.97 16.99
C ILE A 60 8.54 3.74 16.53
N LYS A 61 9.64 3.39 17.18
CA LYS A 61 10.43 2.18 16.91
C LYS A 61 9.57 0.92 16.92
N ASN A 62 8.78 0.74 17.98
CA ASN A 62 7.90 -0.42 18.12
C ASN A 62 6.82 -0.44 17.02
N LYS A 63 6.25 0.72 16.67
CA LYS A 63 5.25 0.82 15.59
C LYS A 63 5.83 0.56 14.21
N THR A 64 7.04 1.05 13.93
CA THR A 64 7.75 0.77 12.67
C THR A 64 8.10 -0.72 12.59
N ALA A 65 8.60 -1.33 13.66
CA ALA A 65 8.90 -2.76 13.66
C ALA A 65 7.65 -3.63 13.44
N GLN A 66 6.49 -3.22 13.97
CA GLN A 66 5.22 -3.93 13.80
C GLN A 66 4.70 -3.98 12.36
N THR A 67 5.19 -3.11 11.46
CA THR A 67 4.76 -3.17 10.04
C THR A 67 5.37 -4.35 9.30
N PHE A 68 6.44 -4.95 9.83
CA PHE A 68 7.18 -6.03 9.20
C PHE A 68 6.98 -7.35 9.92
N TYR A 69 7.14 -8.46 9.21
CA TYR A 69 7.22 -9.79 9.83
C TYR A 69 8.54 -9.95 10.60
N ASP A 70 9.67 -9.59 9.97
CA ASP A 70 10.96 -9.51 10.65
C ASP A 70 11.19 -8.08 11.17
N PRO A 71 11.18 -7.87 12.51
CA PRO A 71 11.38 -6.54 13.08
C PRO A 71 12.75 -5.94 12.77
N ASN A 72 13.74 -6.74 12.36
CA ASN A 72 15.06 -6.24 11.99
C ASN A 72 15.06 -5.43 10.68
N VAL A 73 14.01 -5.56 9.87
CA VAL A 73 13.79 -4.72 8.68
C VAL A 73 13.58 -3.25 9.08
N ALA A 74 13.07 -3.00 10.30
CA ALA A 74 13.01 -1.67 10.89
C ALA A 74 14.38 -1.23 11.42
N THR A 75 15.31 -0.95 10.49
CA THR A 75 16.65 -0.47 10.85
C THR A 75 16.57 0.86 11.60
N LYS A 76 17.66 1.21 12.30
CA LYS A 76 17.74 2.48 13.03
C LYS A 76 17.50 3.67 12.10
N GLU A 77 18.04 3.63 10.89
CA GLU A 77 17.89 4.69 9.89
C GLU A 77 16.43 4.89 9.50
N LEU A 78 15.70 3.79 9.29
CA LEU A 78 14.27 3.85 8.98
C LEU A 78 13.46 4.38 10.17
N VAL A 79 13.76 3.92 11.38
CA VAL A 79 13.09 4.39 12.60
C VAL A 79 13.35 5.88 12.82
N ASP A 80 14.58 6.35 12.61
CA ASP A 80 14.97 7.76 12.71
C ASP A 80 14.19 8.61 11.69
N GLU A 81 14.08 8.15 10.44
CA GLU A 81 13.32 8.85 9.40
C GLU A 81 11.83 8.97 9.78
N VAL A 82 11.21 7.86 10.23
CA VAL A 82 9.81 7.87 10.69
C VAL A 82 9.66 8.78 11.92
N PHE A 83 10.61 8.77 12.85
CA PHE A 83 10.61 9.64 14.02
C PHE A 83 10.69 11.13 13.65
N GLU A 84 11.54 11.51 12.71
CA GLU A 84 11.64 12.88 12.22
C GLU A 84 10.36 13.36 11.54
N ILE A 85 9.75 12.49 10.71
CA ILE A 85 8.47 12.77 10.05
C ILE A 85 7.38 13.00 11.09
N THR A 86 7.28 12.13 12.09
CA THR A 86 6.25 12.21 13.14
C THR A 86 6.51 13.32 14.16
N CYS A 87 7.74 13.81 14.28
CA CYS A 87 8.09 14.98 15.07
C CYS A 87 7.83 16.30 14.33
N ASN A 88 7.70 16.29 13.00
CA ASN A 88 7.40 17.48 12.21
C ASN A 88 5.90 17.75 12.12
N ARG A 89 5.43 18.81 12.81
CA ARG A 89 4.00 19.18 12.89
C ARG A 89 3.34 19.33 11.51
N LEU A 90 4.00 19.96 10.54
CA LEU A 90 3.43 20.19 9.21
C LEU A 90 3.31 18.88 8.43
N LYS A 91 4.32 18.00 8.50
CA LYS A 91 4.28 16.69 7.85
C LYS A 91 3.15 15.83 8.45
N VAL A 92 3.05 15.76 9.78
CA VAL A 92 1.99 15.01 10.47
C VAL A 92 0.59 15.49 10.09
N ILE A 93 0.34 16.80 10.06
CA ILE A 93 -0.97 17.34 9.67
C ILE A 93 -1.35 16.89 8.25
N LYS A 94 -0.40 16.90 7.31
CA LYS A 94 -0.64 16.47 5.93
C LYS A 94 -0.93 14.97 5.84
N VAL A 95 -0.14 14.14 6.53
CA VAL A 95 -0.36 12.68 6.59
C VAL A 95 -1.74 12.35 7.18
N LEU A 96 -2.11 13.00 8.29
CA LEU A 96 -3.42 12.81 8.92
C LEU A 96 -4.57 13.26 8.02
N ALA A 97 -4.41 14.35 7.27
CA ALA A 97 -5.42 14.82 6.32
C ALA A 97 -5.64 13.79 5.20
N LEU A 98 -4.56 13.23 4.65
CA LEU A 98 -4.63 12.18 3.63
C LEU A 98 -5.26 10.89 4.18
N ALA A 99 -4.84 10.43 5.35
CA ALA A 99 -5.39 9.24 5.99
C ALA A 99 -6.90 9.40 6.30
N LYS A 100 -7.32 10.56 6.85
CA LYS A 100 -8.75 10.84 7.08
C LYS A 100 -9.55 10.89 5.79
N SER A 101 -8.97 11.43 4.70
CA SER A 101 -9.60 11.41 3.39
C SER A 101 -9.76 9.97 2.88
N ALA A 102 -8.75 9.12 3.08
CA ALA A 102 -8.80 7.72 2.67
C ALA A 102 -9.85 6.92 3.46
N ILE A 103 -9.92 7.09 4.78
CA ILE A 103 -10.91 6.42 5.64
C ILE A 103 -12.35 6.79 5.23
N ARG A 104 -12.59 8.04 4.82
CA ARG A 104 -13.92 8.49 4.37
C ARG A 104 -14.31 7.96 2.99
N ASN A 105 -13.34 7.56 2.19
CA ASN A 105 -13.53 7.07 0.83
C ASN A 105 -13.33 5.55 0.81
N ASN A 106 -14.29 4.79 1.35
CA ASN A 106 -14.34 3.37 1.06
C ASN A 106 -14.70 3.21 -0.43
N LEU A 107 -13.80 2.58 -1.20
CA LEU A 107 -13.91 2.46 -2.66
C LEU A 107 -14.50 1.12 -3.11
N GLY A 108 -15.05 0.33 -2.19
CA GLY A 108 -15.48 -1.04 -2.46
C GLY A 108 -16.54 -1.17 -3.54
N ALA A 109 -17.40 -0.16 -3.72
CA ALA A 109 -18.42 -0.17 -4.77
C ALA A 109 -17.82 0.09 -6.15
N GLU A 110 -16.76 0.90 -6.21
CA GLU A 110 -16.11 1.37 -7.43
C GLU A 110 -14.97 0.45 -7.90
N LEU A 111 -14.45 -0.44 -7.04
CA LEU A 111 -13.38 -1.38 -7.42
C LEU A 111 -13.75 -2.23 -8.64
N ASN A 112 -15.03 -2.52 -8.85
CA ASN A 112 -15.50 -3.28 -10.01
C ASN A 112 -15.38 -2.51 -11.34
N GLU A 113 -15.19 -1.19 -11.30
CA GLU A 113 -15.02 -0.31 -12.46
C GLU A 113 -13.59 -0.38 -13.01
N ILE A 114 -12.63 -0.83 -12.20
CA ILE A 114 -11.23 -1.01 -12.62
C ILE A 114 -11.15 -2.20 -13.58
N LYS A 115 -10.89 -1.92 -14.86
CA LYS A 115 -10.79 -2.93 -15.92
C LYS A 115 -9.36 -3.28 -16.31
N GLN A 116 -8.38 -2.51 -15.84
CA GLN A 116 -6.98 -2.72 -16.13
C GLN A 116 -6.49 -4.02 -15.48
N PRO A 117 -5.56 -4.74 -16.12
CA PRO A 117 -4.83 -5.82 -15.47
C PRO A 117 -4.27 -5.34 -14.13
N THR A 118 -4.59 -6.08 -13.07
CA THR A 118 -4.25 -5.70 -11.70
C THR A 118 -3.47 -6.81 -11.01
N LEU A 119 -2.32 -6.47 -10.44
CA LEU A 119 -1.54 -7.37 -9.59
C LEU A 119 -1.69 -6.95 -8.13
N LEU A 120 -2.03 -7.91 -7.28
CA LEU A 120 -2.10 -7.74 -5.84
C LEU A 120 -0.97 -8.58 -5.21
N ILE A 121 -0.07 -7.96 -4.45
CA ILE A 121 1.01 -8.65 -3.72
C ILE A 121 0.87 -8.37 -2.23
N TRP A 122 0.62 -9.39 -1.42
CA TRP A 122 0.31 -9.23 -0.01
C TRP A 122 1.17 -10.12 0.89
N GLY A 123 1.60 -9.61 2.03
CA GLY A 123 2.18 -10.45 3.08
C GLY A 123 1.10 -11.24 3.82
N LYS A 124 1.34 -12.53 4.08
CA LYS A 124 0.43 -13.36 4.90
C LYS A 124 0.37 -12.93 6.36
N ASN A 125 1.36 -12.18 6.82
CA ASN A 125 1.48 -11.72 8.20
C ASN A 125 1.23 -10.20 8.33
N ASP A 126 0.68 -9.57 7.28
CA ASP A 126 0.27 -8.17 7.33
C ASP A 126 -0.77 -7.96 8.43
N CYS A 127 -0.40 -7.19 9.47
CA CYS A 127 -1.28 -6.87 10.57
C CYS A 127 -2.00 -5.52 10.39
N VAL A 128 -1.59 -4.72 9.39
CA VAL A 128 -2.11 -3.38 9.08
C VAL A 128 -3.29 -3.51 8.11
N THR A 129 -3.06 -4.17 6.97
CA THR A 129 -4.11 -4.55 6.02
C THR A 129 -4.11 -6.08 5.90
N PRO A 130 -4.90 -6.78 6.74
CA PRO A 130 -4.86 -8.24 6.82
C PRO A 130 -5.07 -8.94 5.46
N PRO A 131 -4.60 -10.18 5.28
CA PRO A 131 -4.76 -10.95 4.04
C PRO A 131 -6.19 -10.97 3.46
N LEU A 132 -7.20 -10.98 4.33
CA LEU A 132 -8.63 -10.90 3.97
C LEU A 132 -8.98 -9.64 3.16
N VAL A 133 -8.24 -8.54 3.36
CA VAL A 133 -8.36 -7.31 2.56
C VAL A 133 -7.88 -7.58 1.14
N GLY A 134 -6.71 -8.21 0.97
CA GLY A 134 -6.20 -8.62 -0.34
C GLY A 134 -7.16 -9.55 -1.08
N GLU A 135 -7.77 -10.52 -0.38
CA GLU A 135 -8.82 -11.38 -0.95
C GLU A 135 -10.05 -10.58 -1.38
N ALA A 136 -10.48 -9.61 -0.58
CA ALA A 136 -11.60 -8.74 -0.93
C ALA A 136 -11.31 -7.89 -2.17
N PHE A 137 -10.11 -7.31 -2.28
CA PHE A 137 -9.65 -6.65 -3.50
C PHE A 137 -9.71 -7.58 -4.71
N ASN A 138 -9.20 -8.81 -4.59
CA ASN A 138 -9.18 -9.79 -5.66
C ASN A 138 -10.59 -10.20 -6.12
N LYS A 139 -11.53 -10.25 -5.18
CA LYS A 139 -12.94 -10.54 -5.47
C LYS A 139 -13.64 -9.38 -6.19
N LEU A 140 -13.28 -8.14 -5.86
CA LEU A 140 -13.97 -6.94 -6.35
C LEU A 140 -13.39 -6.40 -7.66
N ILE A 141 -12.09 -6.60 -7.92
CA ILE A 141 -11.43 -6.17 -9.17
C ILE A 141 -11.46 -7.32 -10.19
N PRO A 142 -12.19 -7.20 -11.32
CA PRO A 142 -12.44 -8.32 -12.22
C PRO A 142 -11.20 -8.94 -12.87
N ASN A 143 -10.20 -8.12 -13.19
CA ASN A 143 -8.98 -8.54 -13.90
C ASN A 143 -7.77 -8.54 -12.97
N SER A 144 -7.96 -9.04 -11.74
CA SER A 144 -6.92 -9.09 -10.73
C SER A 144 -6.32 -10.50 -10.55
N GLN A 145 -5.05 -10.54 -10.19
CA GLN A 145 -4.37 -11.71 -9.66
C GLN A 145 -3.77 -11.40 -8.29
N LEU A 146 -3.92 -12.32 -7.34
CA LEU A 146 -3.45 -12.17 -5.97
C LEU A 146 -2.32 -13.14 -5.65
N HIS A 147 -1.21 -12.59 -5.20
CA HIS A 147 -0.06 -13.33 -4.70
C HIS A 147 0.15 -13.04 -3.22
N PHE A 148 0.20 -14.11 -2.43
CA PHE A 148 0.56 -14.06 -1.03
C PHE A 148 2.02 -14.48 -0.84
N ILE A 149 2.75 -13.71 -0.04
CA ILE A 149 4.11 -14.05 0.40
C ILE A 149 4.04 -14.50 1.85
N ASP A 150 4.54 -15.72 2.12
CA ASP A 150 4.61 -16.26 3.47
C ASP A 150 5.72 -15.57 4.27
N LYS A 151 5.56 -15.45 5.60
CA LYS A 151 6.54 -14.78 6.48
C LYS A 151 6.89 -13.35 6.03
N CYS A 152 5.88 -12.61 5.60
CA CYS A 152 6.00 -11.23 5.14
C CYS A 152 4.88 -10.39 5.74
N GLY A 153 5.23 -9.19 6.21
CA GLY A 153 4.31 -8.20 6.76
C GLY A 153 3.72 -7.27 5.70
N HIS A 154 3.61 -5.98 6.06
CA HIS A 154 2.88 -4.96 5.32
C HIS A 154 3.62 -4.41 4.10
N ALA A 155 4.94 -4.62 4.02
CA ALA A 155 5.77 -4.03 2.98
C ALA A 155 6.65 -5.10 2.29
N PRO A 156 6.06 -6.00 1.49
CA PRO A 156 6.79 -6.99 0.71
C PRO A 156 7.99 -6.45 -0.07
N MET A 157 7.85 -5.27 -0.67
CA MET A 157 8.93 -4.63 -1.44
C MET A 157 10.16 -4.23 -0.60
N MET A 158 10.01 -4.16 0.72
CA MET A 158 11.09 -3.87 1.66
C MET A 158 11.60 -5.13 2.35
N GLU A 159 10.70 -6.06 2.70
CA GLU A 159 11.03 -7.27 3.47
C GLU A 159 11.65 -8.38 2.60
N VAL A 160 11.07 -8.63 1.43
CA VAL A 160 11.45 -9.71 0.53
C VAL A 160 11.57 -9.19 -0.92
N PRO A 161 12.48 -8.23 -1.17
CA PRO A 161 12.55 -7.52 -2.44
C PRO A 161 12.75 -8.44 -3.65
N ASP A 162 13.52 -9.52 -3.51
CA ASP A 162 13.76 -10.46 -4.61
C ASP A 162 12.50 -11.22 -5.03
N GLU A 163 11.72 -11.71 -4.06
CA GLU A 163 10.45 -12.40 -4.33
C GLU A 163 9.40 -11.43 -4.86
N PHE A 164 9.31 -10.24 -4.26
CA PHE A 164 8.43 -9.17 -4.75
C PHE A 164 8.73 -8.80 -6.21
N ASN A 165 10.01 -8.58 -6.53
CA ASN A 165 10.44 -8.20 -7.87
C ASN A 165 10.22 -9.33 -8.89
N ALA A 166 10.44 -10.60 -8.50
CA ALA A 166 10.17 -11.73 -9.37
C ALA A 166 8.69 -11.85 -9.74
N ILE A 167 7.78 -11.66 -8.77
CA ILE A 167 6.33 -11.66 -9.01
C ILE A 167 5.95 -10.47 -9.90
N LEU A 168 6.48 -9.28 -9.61
CA LEU A 168 6.21 -8.06 -10.37
C LEU A 168 6.70 -8.18 -11.82
N GLU A 169 7.93 -8.63 -12.04
CA GLU A 169 8.53 -8.78 -13.36
C GLU A 169 7.75 -9.79 -14.20
N LYS A 170 7.37 -10.93 -13.60
CA LYS A 170 6.52 -11.93 -14.28
C LYS A 170 5.21 -11.31 -14.76
N PHE A 171 4.51 -10.58 -13.89
CA PHE A 171 3.28 -9.90 -14.28
C PHE A 171 3.48 -8.92 -15.42
N LEU A 172 4.48 -8.03 -15.30
CA LEU A 172 4.74 -6.99 -16.30
C LEU A 172 5.12 -7.56 -17.68
N THR A 173 5.83 -8.69 -17.71
CA THR A 173 6.24 -9.36 -18.95
C THR A 173 5.12 -10.16 -19.61
N GLU A 174 4.14 -10.65 -18.85
CA GLU A 174 2.97 -11.37 -19.35
C GLU A 174 1.83 -10.45 -19.83
N LEU A 175 1.92 -9.13 -19.57
CA LEU A 175 0.91 -8.18 -20.02
C LEU A 175 0.79 -8.15 -21.56
N PRO A 176 -0.44 -8.08 -22.10
CA PRO A 176 -0.65 -7.85 -23.53
C PRO A 176 0.10 -6.60 -24.00
N LYS A 177 0.74 -6.69 -25.17
CA LYS A 177 1.47 -5.58 -25.77
C LYS A 177 0.53 -4.44 -26.14
#